data_AF-A0A0K1P5S4-F1
#
_entry.id   AF-A0A0K1P5S4-F1
#
_cell.length_a   1.000
_cell.length_b   1.000
_cell.length_c   1.000
_cell.angle_alpha   90.00
_cell.angle_beta   90.00
_cell.angle_gamma   90.00
#
_symmetry.space_group_name_H-M   'P 1'
#
loop_
_entity.id
_entity.type
_entity.pdbx_description
1 polymer ?
#
loop_
_entity_poly.entity_id
_entity_poly.type
_entity_poly.pdbx_seq_one_letter_code
_entity_poly.pdbx_strand_id
1 'polypeptide(L)'
;MDIKLLEQFVNKKGIYKLFNKAIFKGYICINPNNLSSKDDFLIDLKDYIENVIKEVKNVIKISISVNQLIDMVDLSFYKNDVLSNDIDNEVNKIKIKIKNGMENNINGVNLSGTAMLKIYKKISLNNVFLTKNIQKLSFGLLPSIEVKILNNILKYNENIIEPKKTLKVKEIDKENKNAYISLSDGFNNPYFLEEDIKVYYE
;
A
#
# COMPACT_ATOMS: atom_id res chain seq x y z
N MET A 1 2.79 -3.23 -24.12
CA MET A 1 2.18 -2.61 -22.93
C MET A 1 3.04 -1.43 -22.50
N ASP A 2 2.46 -0.24 -22.43
CA ASP A 2 3.17 0.98 -22.01
C ASP A 2 3.24 1.02 -20.47
N ILE A 3 4.43 1.22 -19.88
CA ILE A 3 4.59 1.40 -18.42
C ILE A 3 3.80 2.61 -17.92
N LYS A 4 3.43 3.56 -18.77
CA LYS A 4 2.50 4.63 -18.41
C LYS A 4 1.14 4.11 -17.93
N LEU A 5 0.74 2.90 -18.33
CA LEU A 5 -0.45 2.23 -17.79
C LEU A 5 -0.28 1.85 -16.32
N LEU A 6 0.95 1.53 -15.87
CA LEU A 6 1.26 1.32 -14.45
C LEU A 6 1.06 2.63 -13.69
N GLU A 7 1.57 3.75 -14.21
CA GLU A 7 1.33 5.06 -13.62
C GLU A 7 -0.17 5.37 -13.52
N GLN A 8 -0.95 5.05 -14.57
CA GLN A 8 -2.41 5.23 -14.55
C GLN A 8 -3.10 4.30 -13.55
N PHE A 9 -2.64 3.06 -13.41
CA PHE A 9 -3.16 2.10 -12.43
C PHE A 9 -2.89 2.58 -11.00
N VAL A 10 -1.66 2.98 -10.70
CA VAL A 10 -1.25 3.53 -9.40
C VAL A 10 -2.04 4.81 -9.10
N ASN A 11 -2.11 5.75 -10.05
CA ASN A 11 -2.77 7.05 -9.89
C ASN A 11 -4.28 7.04 -10.16
N LYS A 12 -4.91 5.87 -10.35
CA LYS A 12 -6.37 5.74 -10.50
C LYS A 12 -6.93 6.54 -11.68
N LYS A 13 -6.21 6.56 -12.81
CA LYS A 13 -6.66 7.22 -14.06
C LYS A 13 -7.33 6.19 -14.97
N GLY A 14 -8.43 6.60 -15.63
CA GLY A 14 -9.14 5.78 -16.61
C GLY A 14 -9.85 4.54 -16.03
N ILE A 15 -9.97 3.50 -16.87
CA ILE A 15 -10.69 2.25 -16.57
C ILE A 15 -10.08 1.47 -15.38
N TYR A 16 -8.81 1.68 -15.08
CA TYR A 16 -8.06 0.97 -14.04
C TYR A 16 -8.49 1.32 -12.61
N LYS A 17 -9.25 2.40 -12.43
CA LYS A 17 -9.84 2.81 -11.13
C LYS A 17 -10.66 1.70 -10.47
N LEU A 18 -11.34 0.87 -11.28
CA LEU A 18 -12.25 -0.18 -10.82
C LEU A 18 -11.52 -1.47 -10.39
N PHE A 19 -10.30 -1.69 -10.89
CA PHE A 19 -9.55 -2.94 -10.70
C PHE A 19 -8.46 -2.84 -9.63
N ASN A 20 -8.03 -1.62 -9.29
CA ASN A 20 -7.00 -1.43 -8.27
C ASN A 20 -7.60 -1.56 -6.86
N LYS A 21 -7.32 -2.68 -6.17
CA LYS A 21 -7.71 -2.92 -4.78
C LYS A 21 -6.74 -2.35 -3.73
N ALA A 22 -5.70 -1.63 -4.14
CA ALA A 22 -4.79 -0.96 -3.19
C ALA A 22 -5.58 -0.06 -2.23
N ILE A 23 -5.18 -0.09 -0.97
CA ILE A 23 -5.74 0.73 0.10
C ILE A 23 -5.37 2.18 -0.18
N PHE A 24 -4.07 2.47 -0.21
CA PHE A 24 -3.54 3.78 -0.54
C PHE A 24 -3.15 3.84 -2.01
N LYS A 25 -3.65 4.83 -2.74
CA LYS A 25 -3.48 4.96 -4.20
C LYS A 25 -2.66 6.20 -4.54
N GLY A 26 -1.94 6.15 -5.67
CA GLY A 26 -1.07 7.24 -6.13
C GLY A 26 0.33 7.23 -5.51
N TYR A 27 0.63 6.23 -4.68
CA TYR A 27 1.89 6.08 -3.96
C TYR A 27 2.30 4.62 -3.94
N ILE A 28 3.58 4.37 -3.69
CA ILE A 28 4.09 3.09 -3.19
C ILE A 28 4.42 3.28 -1.71
N CYS A 29 3.83 2.47 -0.85
CA CYS A 29 4.06 2.49 0.58
C CYS A 29 5.29 1.66 0.94
N ILE A 30 6.34 2.32 1.44
CA ILE A 30 7.64 1.70 1.73
C ILE A 30 7.85 1.66 3.25
N ASN A 31 8.41 0.57 3.77
CA ASN A 31 8.79 0.51 5.18
C ASN A 31 9.92 1.52 5.44
N PRO A 32 9.83 2.39 6.48
CA PRO A 32 10.88 3.35 6.77
C PRO A 32 12.28 2.73 6.90
N ASN A 33 12.35 1.50 7.44
CA ASN A 33 13.61 0.78 7.62
C ASN A 33 14.21 0.29 6.30
N ASN A 34 13.42 0.24 5.22
CA ASN A 34 13.86 -0.23 3.91
C ASN A 34 14.34 0.90 2.98
N LEU A 35 14.43 2.13 3.50
CA LEU A 35 15.00 3.27 2.76
C LEU A 35 16.50 3.46 3.03
N SER A 36 17.15 2.52 3.72
CA SER A 36 18.60 2.54 3.98
C SER A 36 19.44 2.10 2.79
N SER A 37 18.88 1.27 1.90
CA SER A 37 19.61 0.71 0.77
C SER A 37 18.69 0.43 -0.42
N LYS A 38 19.28 0.29 -1.61
CA LYS A 38 18.51 -0.02 -2.82
C LYS A 38 17.91 -1.43 -2.73
N ASP A 39 18.64 -2.36 -2.14
CA ASP A 39 18.20 -3.75 -2.01
C ASP A 39 17.00 -3.87 -1.07
N ASP A 40 17.01 -3.16 0.07
CA ASP A 40 15.88 -3.16 0.99
C ASP A 40 14.64 -2.51 0.35
N PHE A 41 14.83 -1.40 -0.37
CA PHE A 41 13.73 -0.77 -1.11
C PHE A 41 13.14 -1.69 -2.18
N LEU A 42 13.98 -2.47 -2.85
CA LEU A 42 13.53 -3.45 -3.84
C LEU A 42 12.63 -4.52 -3.21
N ILE A 43 12.77 -4.84 -1.92
CA ILE A 43 11.85 -5.78 -1.23
C ILE A 43 10.42 -5.23 -1.25
N ASP A 44 10.21 -3.99 -0.78
CA ASP A 44 8.87 -3.38 -0.78
C ASP A 44 8.34 -3.14 -2.20
N LEU A 45 9.21 -2.77 -3.15
CA LEU A 45 8.81 -2.60 -4.54
C LEU A 45 8.35 -3.93 -5.16
N LYS A 46 9.08 -5.03 -4.89
CA LYS A 46 8.71 -6.37 -5.37
C LYS A 46 7.37 -6.80 -4.81
N ASP A 47 7.15 -6.66 -3.49
CA ASP A 47 5.85 -6.96 -2.85
C ASP A 47 4.71 -6.15 -3.49
N TYR A 48 4.93 -4.86 -3.72
CA TYR A 48 3.94 -4.03 -4.42
C TYR A 48 3.62 -4.58 -5.82
N ILE A 49 4.64 -4.87 -6.63
CA ILE A 49 4.47 -5.38 -8.00
C ILE A 49 3.79 -6.75 -7.99
N GLU A 50 4.15 -7.65 -7.07
CA GLU A 50 3.52 -8.97 -6.93
C GLU A 50 2.02 -8.86 -6.70
N ASN A 51 1.61 -7.97 -5.79
CA ASN A 51 0.20 -7.71 -5.52
C ASN A 51 -0.53 -7.09 -6.72
N VAL A 52 0.09 -6.14 -7.43
CA VAL A 52 -0.48 -5.58 -8.67
C VAL A 52 -0.66 -6.67 -9.73
N ILE A 53 0.36 -7.50 -9.96
CA ILE A 53 0.29 -8.60 -10.93
C ILE A 53 -0.79 -9.60 -10.53
N LYS A 54 -0.95 -9.93 -9.24
CA LYS A 54 -2.00 -10.84 -8.77
C LYS A 54 -3.40 -10.31 -9.11
N GLU A 55 -3.66 -9.03 -8.92
CA GLU A 55 -4.94 -8.41 -9.26
C GLU A 55 -5.17 -8.35 -10.78
N VAL A 56 -4.11 -8.12 -11.55
CA VAL A 56 -4.19 -7.95 -13.01
C VAL A 56 -4.11 -9.30 -13.77
N LYS A 57 -3.54 -10.36 -13.19
CA LYS A 57 -3.40 -11.70 -13.80
C LYS A 57 -4.73 -12.31 -14.23
N ASN A 58 -5.82 -12.01 -13.50
CA ASN A 58 -7.16 -12.47 -13.88
C ASN A 58 -7.66 -11.79 -15.17
N VAL A 59 -7.08 -10.65 -15.53
CA VAL A 59 -7.43 -9.86 -16.72
C VAL A 59 -6.43 -10.13 -17.85
N ILE A 60 -5.14 -10.25 -17.52
CA ILE A 60 -4.05 -10.43 -18.47
C ILE A 60 -3.53 -11.86 -18.35
N LYS A 61 -3.83 -12.70 -19.35
CA LYS A 61 -3.42 -14.11 -19.45
C LYS A 61 -1.92 -14.28 -19.77
N ILE A 62 -1.06 -13.50 -19.13
CA ILE A 62 0.39 -13.50 -19.35
C ILE A 62 1.05 -13.81 -18.02
N SER A 63 1.89 -14.84 -18.00
CA SER A 63 2.75 -15.15 -16.86
C SER A 63 3.98 -14.27 -16.91
N ILE A 64 4.10 -13.36 -15.95
CA ILE A 64 5.28 -12.49 -15.78
C ILE A 64 5.78 -12.66 -14.36
N SER A 65 7.09 -12.91 -14.19
CA SER A 65 7.72 -12.93 -12.86
C SER A 65 8.18 -11.52 -12.46
N VAL A 66 8.14 -11.24 -11.16
CA VAL A 66 8.53 -9.92 -10.64
C VAL A 66 10.02 -9.68 -10.79
N ASN A 67 10.86 -10.70 -10.60
CA ASN A 67 12.31 -10.56 -10.78
C ASN A 67 12.65 -10.16 -12.23
N GLN A 68 12.03 -10.80 -13.24
CA GLN A 68 12.23 -10.39 -14.64
C GLN A 68 11.85 -8.92 -14.87
N LEU A 69 10.75 -8.44 -14.29
CA LEU A 69 10.34 -7.04 -14.44
C LEU A 69 11.33 -6.07 -13.80
N ILE A 70 11.85 -6.41 -12.62
CA ILE A 70 12.87 -5.59 -11.93
C ILE A 70 14.15 -5.54 -12.75
N ASP A 71 14.58 -6.65 -13.35
CA ASP A 71 15.81 -6.70 -14.14
C ASP A 71 15.72 -5.85 -15.42
N MET A 72 14.51 -5.62 -15.92
CA MET A 72 14.24 -4.85 -17.15
C MET A 72 14.12 -3.35 -16.94
N VAL A 73 14.13 -2.86 -15.69
CA VAL A 73 13.94 -1.44 -15.40
C VAL A 73 15.17 -0.81 -14.77
N ASP A 74 15.39 0.46 -15.11
CA ASP A 74 16.24 1.37 -14.37
C ASP A 74 15.40 2.15 -13.37
N LEU A 75 15.92 2.23 -12.14
CA LEU A 75 15.32 2.99 -11.05
C LEU A 75 16.14 4.24 -10.78
N SER A 76 15.48 5.40 -10.73
CA SER A 76 16.09 6.66 -10.33
C SER A 76 15.29 7.27 -9.19
N PHE A 77 15.97 7.71 -8.13
CA PHE A 77 15.35 8.22 -6.91
C PHE A 77 15.38 9.74 -6.89
N TYR A 78 14.35 10.36 -6.32
CA TYR A 78 14.21 11.80 -6.28
C TYR A 78 13.87 12.30 -4.87
N LYS A 79 14.51 13.40 -4.49
CA LYS A 79 14.29 14.18 -3.27
C LYS A 79 13.80 15.56 -3.67
N ASN A 80 12.56 15.90 -3.32
CA ASN A 80 11.97 17.21 -3.68
C ASN A 80 12.15 17.57 -5.17
N ASP A 81 11.87 16.60 -6.06
CA ASP A 81 12.03 16.73 -7.52
C ASP A 81 13.47 16.84 -8.05
N VAL A 82 14.48 16.72 -7.19
CA VAL A 82 15.89 16.63 -7.57
C VAL A 82 16.34 15.17 -7.61
N LEU A 83 17.04 14.78 -8.68
CA LEU A 83 17.62 13.45 -8.81
C LEU A 83 18.62 13.21 -7.66
N SER A 84 18.50 12.07 -7.01
CA SER A 84 19.38 11.66 -5.92
C SER A 84 20.21 10.45 -6.32
N ASN A 85 21.50 10.49 -5.99
CA ASN A 85 22.42 9.38 -6.19
C ASN A 85 22.28 8.32 -5.09
N ASP A 86 21.82 8.73 -3.91
CA ASP A 86 21.66 7.90 -2.73
C ASP A 86 20.18 7.66 -2.44
N ILE A 87 19.90 6.51 -1.84
CA ILE A 87 18.60 6.23 -1.26
C ILE A 87 18.69 6.45 0.24
N ASP A 88 17.80 7.28 0.75
CA ASP A 88 17.68 7.55 2.16
C ASP A 88 16.25 8.00 2.51
N ASN A 89 16.11 8.48 3.74
CA ASN A 89 14.86 8.95 4.30
C ASN A 89 14.28 10.22 3.64
N GLU A 90 14.97 10.89 2.72
CA GLU A 90 14.42 12.08 2.06
C GLU A 90 13.80 11.76 0.70
N VAL A 91 14.01 10.54 0.19
CA VAL A 91 13.45 10.11 -1.09
C VAL A 91 11.92 10.08 -1.02
N ASN A 92 11.28 10.79 -1.96
CA ASN A 92 9.82 10.94 -2.02
C ASN A 92 9.20 10.56 -3.37
N LYS A 93 10.03 10.31 -4.39
CA LYS A 93 9.61 9.88 -5.72
C LYS A 93 10.61 8.90 -6.32
N ILE A 94 10.10 8.00 -7.14
CA ILE A 94 10.88 7.07 -7.94
C ILE A 94 10.45 7.16 -9.40
N LYS A 95 11.44 7.22 -10.28
CA LYS A 95 11.26 7.08 -11.72
C LYS A 95 11.67 5.68 -12.12
N ILE A 96 10.79 5.01 -12.84
CA ILE A 96 10.99 3.68 -13.39
C ILE A 96 11.04 3.82 -14.91
N LYS A 97 12.12 3.37 -15.55
CA LYS A 97 12.29 3.40 -16.99
C LYS A 97 12.65 2.01 -17.50
N ILE A 98 12.09 1.56 -18.62
CA ILE A 98 12.59 0.32 -19.27
C ILE A 98 14.02 0.55 -19.75
N LYS A 99 14.91 -0.40 -19.44
CA LYS A 99 16.29 -0.42 -19.95
C LYS A 99 16.28 -0.55 -21.47
N ASN A 100 17.14 0.22 -22.13
CA ASN A 100 17.30 0.12 -23.57
C ASN A 100 17.71 -1.32 -23.96
N GLY A 101 17.05 -1.89 -24.96
CA GLY A 101 17.28 -3.26 -25.44
C GLY A 101 16.49 -4.34 -24.68
N MET A 102 15.78 -3.99 -23.62
CA MET A 102 14.93 -4.91 -22.86
C MET A 102 13.46 -4.83 -23.26
N GLU A 103 13.09 -4.02 -24.26
CA GLU A 103 11.70 -3.71 -24.57
C GLU A 103 10.89 -4.94 -25.03
N ASN A 104 11.51 -5.97 -25.60
CA ASN A 104 10.81 -7.12 -26.20
C ASN A 104 10.99 -8.45 -25.43
N ASN A 105 11.45 -8.40 -24.18
CA ASN A 105 11.97 -9.59 -23.49
C ASN A 105 10.96 -10.42 -22.69
N ILE A 106 9.66 -10.13 -22.71
CA ILE A 106 8.65 -10.94 -22.00
C ILE A 106 7.59 -11.47 -22.95
N ASN A 107 7.75 -12.73 -23.38
CA ASN A 107 6.68 -13.54 -23.99
C ASN A 107 5.87 -12.83 -25.10
N GLY A 108 6.53 -12.06 -25.97
CA GLY A 108 5.88 -11.33 -27.07
C GLY A 108 5.18 -10.02 -26.65
N VAL A 109 5.38 -9.56 -25.42
CA VAL A 109 4.88 -8.28 -24.92
C VAL A 109 5.98 -7.23 -25.00
N ASN A 110 5.76 -6.22 -25.85
CA ASN A 110 6.66 -5.08 -25.94
C ASN A 110 6.40 -4.12 -24.76
N LEU A 111 7.35 -3.96 -23.84
CA LEU A 111 7.33 -3.01 -22.75
C LEU A 111 8.17 -1.79 -23.09
N SER A 112 7.60 -0.60 -22.99
CA SER A 112 8.34 0.64 -23.18
C SER A 112 7.80 1.74 -22.27
N GLY A 113 8.60 2.81 -22.14
CA GLY A 113 8.18 4.03 -21.48
C GLY A 113 8.83 4.28 -20.13
N THR A 114 8.22 5.19 -19.39
CA THR A 114 8.69 5.68 -18.10
C THR A 114 7.49 6.00 -17.22
N ALA A 115 7.58 5.67 -15.94
CA ALA A 115 6.60 6.06 -14.93
C ALA A 115 7.28 6.83 -13.80
N MET A 116 6.63 7.87 -13.31
CA MET A 116 7.02 8.55 -12.07
C MET A 116 6.01 8.21 -10.98
N LEU A 117 6.48 7.63 -9.89
CA LEU A 117 5.66 7.18 -8.77
C LEU A 117 6.08 7.91 -7.50
N LYS A 118 5.09 8.31 -6.68
CA LYS A 118 5.37 8.90 -5.36
C LYS A 118 5.64 7.78 -4.36
N ILE A 119 6.51 8.06 -3.39
CA ILE A 119 6.77 7.17 -2.26
C ILE A 119 6.04 7.74 -1.04
N TYR A 120 5.38 6.86 -0.30
CA TYR A 120 4.81 7.16 1.00
C TYR A 120 5.48 6.27 2.03
N LYS A 121 6.03 6.84 3.09
CA LYS A 121 6.64 6.05 4.15
C LYS A 121 5.55 5.48 5.04
N LYS A 122 5.58 4.18 5.27
CA LYS A 122 4.63 3.56 6.18
C LYS A 122 4.81 4.12 7.59
N ILE A 123 3.71 4.30 8.29
CA ILE A 123 3.69 4.76 9.68
C ILE A 123 3.36 3.56 10.57
N SER A 124 4.04 3.42 11.72
CA SER A 124 3.65 2.42 12.72
C SER A 124 2.25 2.76 13.23
N LEU A 125 1.28 1.89 12.97
CA LEU A 125 -0.08 2.11 13.45
C LEU A 125 -0.10 2.10 14.99
N ASN A 126 0.73 1.27 15.62
CA ASN A 126 0.90 1.23 17.08
C ASN A 126 1.28 2.61 17.65
N ASN A 127 2.03 3.44 16.91
CA ASN A 127 2.47 4.77 17.35
C ASN A 127 1.44 5.88 17.15
N VAL A 128 0.55 5.76 16.15
CA VAL A 128 -0.49 6.78 15.87
C VAL A 128 -1.84 6.46 16.52
N PHE A 129 -1.97 5.26 17.10
CA PHE A 129 -3.19 4.82 17.79
C PHE A 129 -3.19 5.32 19.24
N LEU A 130 -3.79 6.50 19.44
CA LEU A 130 -3.81 7.23 20.69
C LEU A 130 -4.82 6.66 21.70
N THR A 131 -6.03 6.27 21.25
CA THR A 131 -7.11 5.87 22.14
C THR A 131 -7.52 4.42 21.92
N LYS A 132 -7.28 3.57 22.93
CA LYS A 132 -7.66 2.14 22.95
C LYS A 132 -8.98 1.86 23.67
N ASN A 133 -9.56 2.85 24.36
CA ASN A 133 -10.83 2.72 25.07
C ASN A 133 -11.94 3.44 24.30
N ILE A 134 -12.90 2.67 23.79
CA ILE A 134 -14.04 3.16 23.01
C ILE A 134 -15.22 3.34 23.94
N GLN A 135 -15.63 4.58 24.17
CA GLN A 135 -16.80 4.87 25.01
C GLN A 135 -18.08 4.94 24.17
N LYS A 136 -19.19 4.48 24.75
CA LYS A 136 -20.57 4.68 24.26
C LYS A 136 -20.84 4.03 22.89
N LEU A 137 -20.55 2.74 22.75
CA LEU A 137 -21.01 1.99 21.57
C LEU A 137 -22.53 1.78 21.64
N SER A 138 -23.28 2.44 20.76
CA SER A 138 -24.72 2.21 20.65
C SER A 138 -25.01 0.93 19.84
N PHE A 139 -25.48 -0.12 20.49
CA PHE A 139 -25.85 -1.38 19.85
C PHE A 139 -27.28 -1.32 19.26
N GLY A 140 -27.47 -0.55 18.17
CA GLY A 140 -28.67 -0.64 17.32
C GLY A 140 -28.58 -1.69 16.19
N LEU A 141 -29.69 -1.95 15.50
CA LEU A 141 -29.82 -2.89 14.35
C LEU A 141 -28.82 -2.64 13.21
N LEU A 142 -28.40 -1.38 13.02
CA LEU A 142 -27.40 -0.97 12.03
C LEU A 142 -26.52 0.15 12.62
N PRO A 143 -25.24 0.25 12.24
CA PRO A 143 -24.43 -0.71 11.47
C PRO A 143 -23.90 -1.89 12.34
N SER A 144 -23.16 -2.83 11.74
CA SER A 144 -22.56 -3.96 12.47
C SER A 144 -21.59 -3.49 13.57
N ILE A 145 -21.34 -4.35 14.56
CA ILE A 145 -20.47 -4.04 15.70
C ILE A 145 -19.05 -3.68 15.24
N GLU A 146 -18.51 -4.36 14.23
CA GLU A 146 -17.19 -4.08 13.64
C GLU A 146 -17.15 -2.65 13.09
N VAL A 147 -18.17 -2.29 12.31
CA VAL A 147 -18.27 -0.95 11.70
C VAL A 147 -18.39 0.13 12.77
N LYS A 148 -19.11 -0.13 13.86
CA LYS A 148 -19.22 0.81 14.99
C LYS A 148 -17.90 0.97 15.74
N ILE A 149 -17.19 -0.13 16.01
CA ILE A 149 -15.86 -0.12 16.62
C ILE A 149 -14.89 0.69 15.76
N LEU A 150 -14.80 0.38 14.47
CA LEU A 150 -13.93 1.10 13.55
C LEU A 150 -14.30 2.59 13.51
N ASN A 151 -15.56 2.94 13.26
CA ASN A 151 -15.97 4.36 13.19
C ASN A 151 -15.61 5.15 14.47
N ASN A 152 -15.72 4.54 15.66
CA ASN A 152 -15.28 5.19 16.89
C ASN A 152 -13.77 5.34 16.96
N ILE A 153 -13.01 4.30 16.64
CA ILE A 153 -11.53 4.39 16.54
C ILE A 153 -11.14 5.56 15.63
N LEU A 154 -11.78 5.68 14.48
CA LEU A 154 -11.48 6.74 13.51
C LEU A 154 -11.82 8.13 14.03
N LYS A 155 -12.88 8.24 14.84
CA LYS A 155 -13.28 9.51 15.46
C LYS A 155 -12.26 10.00 16.49
N TYR A 156 -11.67 9.09 17.25
CA TYR A 156 -10.74 9.44 18.34
C TYR A 156 -9.25 9.41 17.94
N ASN A 157 -8.95 8.89 16.74
CA ASN A 157 -7.60 8.78 16.22
C ASN A 157 -7.51 9.49 14.85
N GLU A 158 -7.73 10.81 14.86
CA GLU A 158 -7.81 11.65 13.64
C GLU A 158 -6.54 11.64 12.78
N ASN A 159 -5.39 11.26 13.36
CA ASN A 159 -4.11 11.12 12.67
C ASN A 159 -4.04 9.90 11.72
N ILE A 160 -5.04 9.00 11.74
CA ILE A 160 -5.10 7.87 10.83
C ILE A 160 -5.75 8.32 9.50
N ILE A 161 -4.94 8.43 8.46
CA ILE A 161 -5.27 8.83 7.09
C ILE A 161 -5.90 7.64 6.32
N GLU A 162 -6.94 7.92 5.54
CA GLU A 162 -7.76 6.96 4.76
C GLU A 162 -8.30 5.71 5.51
N PRO A 163 -8.80 5.85 6.74
CA PRO A 163 -8.64 4.77 7.70
C PRO A 163 -9.72 3.68 7.65
N LYS A 164 -10.85 3.92 6.98
CA LYS A 164 -11.92 2.91 6.78
C LYS A 164 -11.49 1.73 5.91
N LYS A 165 -10.57 1.95 4.98
CA LYS A 165 -10.05 0.88 4.11
C LYS A 165 -8.79 0.24 4.65
N THR A 166 -8.14 0.92 5.59
CA THR A 166 -6.85 0.54 6.15
C THR A 166 -6.98 -0.48 7.27
N LEU A 167 -8.05 -0.41 8.05
CA LEU A 167 -8.24 -1.19 9.27
C LEU A 167 -9.33 -2.25 9.09
N LYS A 168 -9.19 -3.35 9.82
CA LYS A 168 -10.26 -4.34 10.03
C LYS A 168 -10.34 -4.71 11.50
N VAL A 169 -11.52 -5.14 11.93
CA VAL A 169 -11.66 -5.85 13.20
C VAL A 169 -11.36 -7.32 12.92
N LYS A 170 -10.29 -7.83 13.51
CA LYS A 170 -9.85 -9.22 13.35
C LYS A 170 -10.69 -10.16 14.21
N GLU A 171 -10.97 -9.75 15.45
CA GLU A 171 -11.69 -10.53 16.44
C GLU A 171 -12.46 -9.62 17.40
N ILE A 172 -13.61 -10.10 17.88
CA ILE A 172 -14.42 -9.43 18.90
C ILE A 172 -14.70 -10.42 20.02
N ASP A 173 -14.21 -10.10 21.20
CA ASP A 173 -14.56 -10.75 22.45
C ASP A 173 -15.68 -9.95 23.13
N LYS A 174 -16.90 -10.50 23.10
CA LYS A 174 -18.08 -9.86 23.67
C LYS A 174 -18.16 -9.99 25.19
N GLU A 175 -17.58 -11.06 25.74
CA GLU A 175 -17.61 -11.32 27.18
C GLU A 175 -16.71 -10.34 27.91
N ASN A 176 -15.49 -10.16 27.40
CA ASN A 176 -14.50 -9.24 27.95
C ASN A 176 -14.55 -7.85 27.29
N LYS A 177 -15.59 -7.58 26.50
CA LYS A 177 -15.86 -6.32 25.78
C LYS A 177 -14.62 -5.71 25.13
N ASN A 178 -13.91 -6.51 24.35
CA ASN A 178 -12.73 -6.05 23.64
C ASN A 178 -12.70 -6.55 22.20
N ALA A 179 -11.87 -5.91 21.38
CA ALA A 179 -11.68 -6.27 19.99
C ALA A 179 -10.22 -6.10 19.59
N TYR A 180 -9.78 -6.92 18.64
CA TYR A 180 -8.45 -6.85 18.07
C TYR A 180 -8.51 -6.18 16.70
N ILE A 181 -7.78 -5.08 16.56
CA ILE A 181 -7.73 -4.27 15.34
C ILE A 181 -6.46 -4.62 14.59
N SER A 182 -6.61 -4.90 13.31
CA SER A 182 -5.52 -5.25 12.42
C SER A 182 -5.60 -4.44 11.11
N LEU A 183 -4.61 -4.60 10.24
CA LEU A 183 -4.66 -4.03 8.89
C LEU A 183 -5.63 -4.83 8.02
N SER A 184 -6.33 -4.14 7.12
CA SER A 184 -7.20 -4.80 6.16
C SER A 184 -6.40 -5.64 5.15
N ASP A 185 -7.07 -6.54 4.45
CA ASP A 185 -6.45 -7.46 3.48
C ASP A 185 -6.04 -6.79 2.14
N GLY A 186 -6.26 -5.47 2.01
CA GLY A 186 -5.80 -4.74 0.84
C GLY A 186 -4.28 -4.53 0.85
N PHE A 187 -3.68 -4.43 -0.33
CA PHE A 187 -2.25 -4.17 -0.45
C PHE A 187 -1.94 -2.67 -0.44
N ASN A 188 -0.65 -2.33 -0.34
CA ASN A 188 -0.16 -0.95 -0.28
C ASN A 188 -0.78 -0.13 0.87
N ASN A 189 -0.79 -0.74 2.06
CA ASN A 189 -1.27 -0.10 3.27
C ASN A 189 -0.27 1.00 3.70
N PRO A 190 -0.72 2.22 4.04
CA PRO A 190 0.16 3.30 4.48
C PRO A 190 0.65 3.08 5.92
N TYR A 191 0.22 2.01 6.57
CA TYR A 191 0.63 1.64 7.90
C TYR A 191 1.27 0.25 7.93
N PHE A 192 2.07 0.02 8.95
CA PHE A 192 2.47 -1.32 9.38
C PHE A 192 2.03 -1.54 10.83
N LEU A 193 1.91 -2.81 11.23
CA LEU A 193 1.65 -3.22 12.60
C LEU A 193 2.82 -4.04 13.11
N GLU A 194 3.26 -3.72 14.33
CA GLU A 194 4.19 -4.55 15.09
C GLU A 194 3.42 -5.68 15.80
N GLU A 195 2.23 -5.34 16.32
CA GLU A 195 1.29 -6.25 16.96
C GLU A 195 -0.15 -5.77 16.74
N ASP A 196 -1.12 -6.69 16.77
CA ASP A 196 -2.54 -6.33 16.69
C ASP A 196 -2.93 -5.42 17.86
N ILE A 197 -3.76 -4.41 17.58
CA ILE A 197 -4.12 -3.40 18.58
C ILE A 197 -5.38 -3.87 19.31
N LYS A 198 -5.23 -4.21 20.58
CA LYS A 198 -6.37 -4.50 21.47
C LYS A 198 -7.06 -3.20 21.87
N VAL A 199 -8.38 -3.13 21.63
CA VAL A 199 -9.25 -2.04 22.07
C VAL A 199 -10.33 -2.57 23.00
N TYR A 200 -10.71 -1.78 24.00
CA TYR A 200 -11.83 -2.06 24.90
C TYR A 200 -13.02 -1.22 24.49
N TYR A 201 -14.23 -1.74 24.71
CA TYR A 201 -15.45 -0.98 24.42
C TYR A 201 -16.50 -1.11 25.52
N GLU A 202 -17.30 -0.05 25.68
CA GLU A 202 -18.40 0.03 26.64
C GLU A 202 -19.74 0.30 25.95
#